data_AF-A0A1B1BNL0-F1
#
_entry.id   AF-A0A1B1BNL0-F1
#
_cell.length_a   1.000
_cell.length_b   1.000
_cell.length_c   1.000
_cell.angle_alpha   90.00
_cell.angle_beta   90.00
_cell.angle_gamma   90.00
#
_symmetry.space_group_name_H-M   'P 1'
#
loop_
_entity.id
_entity.type
_entity.pdbx_description
1 polymer ?
#
loop_
_entity_poly.entity_id
_entity_poly.type
_entity_poly.pdbx_seq_one_letter_code
_entity_poly.pdbx_strand_id
1 'polypeptide(L)'
;MYGDMAALGRRSAELRTLAADTRTRAGVLRAAVGSTWVSAAAATYIEQLGQRAGNLDISAASLEEAAEAIDAHIRSVEAVKQAIAEAEQWISDRWNGAARLVGNTVEVITEGAENVFEFFGTEVPRALVSEADELVRTVRSLPAPGSPDWLELADTFHRRGW
;
A
#
# COMPACT_ATOMS: atom_id res chain seq x y z
N MET A 1 -5.43 7.77 9.91
CA MET A 1 -5.77 6.72 8.93
C MET A 1 -5.58 7.29 7.53
N TYR A 2 -4.86 6.57 6.67
CA TYR A 2 -4.44 6.98 5.32
C TYR A 2 -5.54 7.74 4.56
N GLY A 3 -5.21 8.90 3.98
CA GLY A 3 -6.18 9.82 3.37
C GLY A 3 -7.05 9.20 2.28
N ASP A 4 -8.10 9.91 1.87
CA ASP A 4 -9.03 9.46 0.83
C ASP A 4 -8.31 9.27 -0.53
N MET A 5 -7.91 8.03 -0.82
CA MET A 5 -7.26 7.66 -2.08
C MET A 5 -8.18 7.86 -3.29
N ALA A 6 -9.51 7.80 -3.10
CA ALA A 6 -10.44 8.11 -4.18
C ALA A 6 -10.39 9.61 -4.53
N ALA A 7 -10.18 10.49 -3.55
CA ALA A 7 -9.94 11.90 -3.83
C ALA A 7 -8.65 12.14 -4.61
N LEU A 8 -7.56 11.43 -4.28
CA LEU A 8 -6.31 11.49 -5.04
C LEU A 8 -6.49 10.94 -6.47
N GLY A 9 -7.24 9.85 -6.64
CA GLY A 9 -7.57 9.30 -7.95
C GLY A 9 -8.35 10.29 -8.82
N ARG A 10 -9.32 11.01 -8.25
CA ARG A 10 -10.03 12.10 -8.96
C ARG A 10 -9.09 13.21 -9.39
N ARG A 11 -8.18 13.65 -8.52
CA ARG A 11 -7.17 14.69 -8.85
C ARG A 11 -6.22 14.24 -9.96
N SER A 12 -5.77 12.99 -9.92
CA SER A 12 -4.95 12.41 -10.99
C SER A 12 -5.67 12.43 -12.35
N ALA A 13 -6.96 12.09 -12.37
CA ALA A 13 -7.77 12.18 -13.58
C ALA A 13 -7.94 13.64 -14.07
N GLU A 14 -8.18 14.58 -13.17
CA GLU A 14 -8.26 16.02 -13.48
C GLU A 14 -6.96 16.54 -14.11
N LEU A 15 -5.80 16.16 -13.58
CA LEU A 15 -4.49 16.54 -14.14
C LEU A 15 -4.32 16.03 -15.58
N ARG A 16 -4.75 14.79 -15.87
CA ARG A 16 -4.71 14.24 -17.23
C ARG A 16 -5.64 14.96 -18.19
N THR A 17 -6.85 15.32 -17.73
CA THR A 17 -7.76 16.17 -18.52
C THR A 17 -7.14 17.53 -18.82
N LEU A 18 -6.49 18.16 -17.83
CA LEU A 18 -5.82 19.44 -18.01
C LEU A 18 -4.62 19.32 -18.97
N ALA A 19 -3.84 18.24 -18.88
CA ALA A 19 -2.75 17.97 -19.81
C ALA A 19 -3.25 17.82 -21.26
N ALA A 20 -4.35 17.08 -21.45
CA ALA A 20 -4.98 16.91 -22.77
C ALA A 20 -5.46 18.25 -23.35
N ASP A 21 -6.17 19.06 -22.56
CA ASP A 21 -6.61 20.41 -22.98
C ASP A 21 -5.41 21.30 -23.35
N THR A 22 -4.34 21.24 -22.54
CA THR A 22 -3.10 22.00 -22.78
C THR A 22 -2.46 21.63 -24.12
N ARG A 23 -2.41 20.34 -24.47
CA ARG A 23 -1.92 19.88 -25.79
C ARG A 23 -2.83 20.31 -26.93
N THR A 24 -4.14 20.24 -26.75
CA THR A 24 -5.09 20.73 -27.74
C THR A 24 -4.86 22.20 -28.03
N ARG A 25 -4.65 23.03 -26.99
CA ARG A 25 -4.30 24.45 -27.16
C ARG A 25 -2.97 24.65 -27.89
N ALA A 26 -1.94 23.87 -27.56
CA ALA A 26 -0.66 23.92 -28.27
C ALA A 26 -0.83 23.57 -29.77
N GLY A 27 -1.64 22.55 -30.08
CA GLY A 27 -2.00 22.18 -31.45
C GLY A 27 -2.74 23.28 -32.20
N VAL A 28 -3.70 23.96 -31.56
CA VAL A 28 -4.41 25.11 -32.13
C VAL A 28 -3.45 26.26 -32.44
N LEU A 29 -2.52 26.58 -31.54
CA LEU A 29 -1.51 27.64 -31.79
C LEU A 29 -0.62 27.32 -32.99
N ARG A 30 -0.23 26.05 -33.16
CA ARG A 30 0.55 25.60 -34.33
C ARG A 30 -0.26 25.71 -35.62
N ALA A 31 -1.52 25.29 -35.58
CA ALA A 31 -2.41 25.34 -36.73
C ALA A 31 -2.81 26.78 -37.13
N ALA A 32 -2.74 27.73 -36.19
CA ALA A 32 -3.04 29.14 -36.44
C ALA A 32 -1.99 29.85 -37.34
N VAL A 33 -0.87 29.21 -37.63
CA VAL A 33 0.13 29.73 -38.58
C VAL A 33 -0.44 29.64 -40.01
N GLY A 34 -1.08 30.73 -40.44
CA GLY A 34 -1.62 30.87 -41.80
C GLY A 34 -0.54 31.10 -42.87
N SER A 35 -0.78 30.62 -44.09
CA SER A 35 0.14 30.70 -45.22
C SER A 35 0.05 32.02 -46.03
N THR A 36 -0.87 32.91 -45.67
CA THR A 36 -1.26 34.05 -46.53
C THR A 36 -0.55 35.36 -46.19
N TRP A 37 0.02 35.51 -44.98
CA TRP A 37 0.74 36.72 -44.58
C TRP A 37 2.25 36.48 -44.56
N VAL A 38 2.96 37.00 -45.56
CA VAL A 38 4.42 36.87 -45.68
C VAL A 38 5.07 38.23 -45.42
N SER A 39 5.67 38.40 -44.23
CA SER A 39 6.45 39.58 -43.85
C SER A 39 7.44 39.22 -42.73
N ALA A 40 8.42 40.10 -42.46
CA ALA A 40 9.31 39.93 -41.31
C ALA A 40 8.53 39.87 -39.97
N ALA A 41 7.48 40.69 -39.83
CA ALA A 41 6.59 40.65 -38.66
C ALA A 41 5.82 39.33 -38.56
N ALA A 42 5.39 38.76 -39.69
CA ALA A 42 4.75 37.45 -39.72
C ALA A 42 5.71 36.35 -39.26
N ALA A 43 6.98 36.38 -39.70
CA ALA A 43 7.99 35.42 -39.27
C ALA A 43 8.23 35.48 -37.75
N THR A 44 8.38 36.68 -37.18
CA THR A 44 8.50 36.86 -35.72
C THR A 44 7.26 36.35 -34.96
N TYR A 45 6.07 36.61 -35.48
CA TYR A 45 4.84 36.13 -34.85
C TYR A 45 4.73 34.60 -34.88
N ILE A 46 5.11 33.96 -35.99
CA ILE A 46 5.15 32.50 -36.12
C ILE A 46 6.13 31.89 -35.11
N GLU A 47 7.32 32.49 -34.96
CA GLU A 47 8.30 32.05 -33.97
C GLU A 47 7.74 32.14 -32.55
N GLN A 48 7.10 33.25 -32.19
CA GLN A 48 6.48 33.43 -30.87
C GLN A 48 5.35 32.41 -30.62
N LEU A 49 4.53 32.11 -31.63
CA LEU A 49 3.51 31.06 -31.52
C LEU A 49 4.15 29.68 -31.30
N GLY A 50 5.24 29.37 -32.02
CA GLY A 50 6.00 28.14 -31.85
C GLY A 50 6.56 27.99 -30.44
N GLN A 51 7.17 29.05 -29.90
CA GLN A 51 7.67 29.07 -28.53
C GLN A 51 6.56 28.88 -27.50
N ARG A 52 5.41 29.56 -27.65
CA ARG A 52 4.26 29.41 -26.77
C ARG A 52 3.69 27.99 -26.81
N ALA A 53 3.54 27.41 -28.00
CA ALA A 53 3.10 26.03 -28.15
C ALA A 53 4.07 25.03 -27.51
N GLY A 54 5.38 25.27 -27.64
CA GLY A 54 6.41 24.48 -26.96
C GLY A 54 6.30 24.54 -25.43
N ASN A 55 6.09 25.73 -24.87
CA ASN A 55 5.91 25.89 -23.42
C ASN A 55 4.64 25.19 -22.90
N LEU A 56 3.56 25.19 -23.69
CA LEU A 56 2.34 24.44 -23.37
C LEU A 56 2.59 22.93 -23.37
N ASP A 57 3.33 22.39 -24.34
CA ASP A 57 3.65 20.96 -24.36
C ASP A 57 4.50 20.54 -23.15
N ILE A 58 5.49 21.35 -22.77
CA ILE A 58 6.29 21.12 -21.55
C ILE A 58 5.38 21.09 -20.32
N SER A 59 4.44 22.05 -20.23
CA SER A 59 3.48 22.11 -19.13
C SER A 59 2.56 20.88 -19.10
N ALA A 60 2.10 20.42 -20.27
CA ALA A 60 1.27 19.22 -20.40
C ALA A 60 2.01 17.96 -19.94
N ALA A 61 3.29 17.82 -20.31
CA ALA A 61 4.13 16.72 -19.86
C ALA A 61 4.32 16.70 -18.33
N SER A 62 4.56 17.87 -17.72
CA SER A 62 4.67 17.99 -16.26
C SER A 62 3.38 17.60 -15.53
N LEU A 63 2.21 17.93 -16.10
CA LEU A 63 0.92 17.52 -15.53
C LEU A 63 0.70 16.00 -15.58
N GLU A 64 1.16 15.34 -16.64
CA GLU A 64 1.08 13.87 -16.74
C GLU A 64 2.02 13.18 -15.76
N GLU A 65 3.26 13.65 -15.66
CA GLU A 65 4.23 13.14 -14.69
C GLU A 65 3.70 13.25 -13.26
N ALA A 66 3.05 14.37 -12.92
CA ALA A 66 2.40 14.55 -11.63
C ALA A 66 1.23 13.56 -11.42
N ALA A 67 0.41 13.32 -12.45
CA ALA A 67 -0.67 12.33 -12.37
C ALA A 67 -0.14 10.90 -12.18
N GLU A 68 0.93 10.53 -12.88
CA GLU A 68 1.60 9.24 -12.73
C GLU A 68 2.20 9.05 -11.33
N ALA A 69 2.82 10.09 -10.78
CA ALA A 69 3.35 10.07 -9.42
C ALA A 69 2.24 9.86 -8.38
N ILE A 70 1.08 10.49 -8.56
CA ILE A 70 -0.10 10.29 -7.68
C ILE A 70 -0.58 8.84 -7.77
N ASP A 71 -0.70 8.27 -8.96
CA ASP A 71 -1.15 6.88 -9.14
C ASP A 71 -0.16 5.87 -8.56
N ALA A 72 1.13 6.14 -8.67
CA ALA A 72 2.17 5.34 -8.03
C ALA A 72 2.04 5.39 -6.50
N HIS A 73 1.80 6.58 -5.93
CA HIS A 73 1.59 6.73 -4.50
C HIS A 73 0.33 6.00 -4.01
N ILE A 74 -0.79 6.12 -4.72
CA ILE A 74 -2.03 5.39 -4.40
C ILE A 74 -1.77 3.89 -4.36
N ARG A 75 -1.10 3.32 -5.37
CA ARG A 75 -0.75 1.90 -5.40
C ARG A 75 0.14 1.48 -4.23
N SER A 76 1.11 2.29 -3.88
CA SER A 76 1.99 2.05 -2.73
C SER A 76 1.21 2.01 -1.42
N VAL A 77 0.29 2.95 -1.20
CA VAL A 77 -0.53 3.00 0.01
C VAL A 77 -1.48 1.80 0.08
N GLU A 78 -2.14 1.43 -1.02
CA GLU A 78 -3.01 0.24 -1.04
C GLU A 78 -2.23 -1.05 -0.79
N ALA A 79 -1.01 -1.17 -1.32
CA ALA A 79 -0.14 -2.31 -1.04
C ALA A 79 0.22 -2.41 0.46
N VAL A 80 0.51 -1.28 1.12
CA VAL A 80 0.79 -1.26 2.57
C VAL A 80 -0.45 -1.64 3.38
N LYS A 81 -1.64 -1.14 3.01
CA LYS A 81 -2.90 -1.51 3.67
C LYS A 81 -3.17 -3.01 3.55
N GLN A 82 -2.94 -3.57 2.36
CA GLN A 82 -3.10 -4.99 2.13
C GLN A 82 -2.13 -5.80 2.99
N ALA A 83 -0.85 -5.42 3.04
CA ALA A 83 0.15 -6.09 3.88
C ALA A 83 -0.23 -6.05 5.37
N ILE A 84 -0.77 -4.92 5.85
CA ILE A 84 -1.28 -4.80 7.23
C ILE A 84 -2.46 -5.76 7.45
N ALA A 85 -3.41 -5.83 6.52
CA ALA A 85 -4.57 -6.71 6.65
C ALA A 85 -4.17 -8.20 6.64
N GLU A 86 -3.21 -8.57 5.80
CA GLU A 86 -2.65 -9.92 5.75
C GLU A 86 -1.92 -10.28 7.05
N ALA A 87 -1.12 -9.36 7.58
CA ALA A 87 -0.46 -9.52 8.87
C ALA A 87 -1.46 -9.62 10.03
N GLU A 88 -2.48 -8.77 10.04
CA GLU A 88 -3.57 -8.79 11.04
C GLU A 88 -4.26 -10.15 11.08
N GLN A 89 -4.64 -10.69 9.92
CA GLN A 89 -5.28 -12.00 9.84
C GLN A 89 -4.35 -13.12 10.31
N TRP A 90 -3.14 -13.19 9.73
CA TRP A 90 -2.19 -14.26 10.02
C TRP A 90 -1.78 -14.32 11.50
N ILE A 91 -1.47 -13.17 12.10
CA ILE A 91 -1.08 -13.10 13.51
C ILE A 91 -2.27 -13.38 14.42
N SER A 92 -3.45 -12.84 14.11
CA SER A 92 -4.65 -13.09 14.93
C SER A 92 -5.00 -14.57 14.97
N ASP A 93 -4.93 -15.27 13.83
CA ASP A 93 -5.19 -16.71 13.76
C ASP A 93 -4.19 -17.50 14.61
N ARG A 94 -2.89 -17.17 14.50
CA ARG A 94 -1.85 -17.87 15.26
C ARG A 94 -1.93 -17.60 16.77
N TRP A 95 -2.13 -16.33 17.15
CA TRP A 95 -2.27 -15.95 18.56
C TRP A 95 -3.51 -16.57 19.19
N ASN A 96 -4.65 -16.56 18.49
CA ASN A 96 -5.87 -17.22 18.96
C ASN A 96 -5.69 -18.74 19.09
N GLY A 97 -4.95 -19.37 18.18
CA GLY A 97 -4.59 -20.77 18.27
C GLY A 97 -3.76 -21.08 19.51
N ALA A 98 -2.71 -20.30 19.75
CA ALA A 98 -1.85 -20.44 20.93
C ALA A 98 -2.61 -20.19 22.24
N ALA A 99 -3.43 -19.13 22.30
CA ALA A 99 -4.24 -18.81 23.48
C ALA A 99 -5.26 -19.92 23.79
N ARG A 100 -5.89 -20.51 22.77
CA ARG A 100 -6.79 -21.66 22.94
C ARG A 100 -6.04 -22.90 23.43
N LEU A 101 -4.86 -23.18 22.88
CA LEU A 101 -4.06 -24.32 23.31
C LEU A 101 -3.70 -24.15 24.79
N VAL A 102 -3.07 -23.04 25.18
CA VAL A 102 -2.66 -22.78 26.56
C VAL A 102 -3.85 -22.79 27.53
N GLY A 103 -4.97 -22.19 27.13
CA GLY A 103 -6.16 -22.06 27.99
C GLY A 103 -6.95 -23.36 28.20
N ASN A 104 -6.84 -24.33 27.29
CA ASN A 104 -7.62 -25.58 27.35
C ASN A 104 -6.77 -26.85 27.44
N THR A 105 -5.44 -26.73 27.56
CA THR A 105 -4.57 -27.88 27.75
C THR A 105 -4.55 -28.27 29.22
N VAL A 106 -4.71 -29.56 29.51
CA VAL A 106 -4.60 -30.12 30.86
C VAL A 106 -3.34 -30.99 30.94
N GLU A 107 -2.53 -30.79 31.98
CA GLU A 107 -1.39 -31.66 32.28
C GLU A 107 -1.92 -32.94 32.97
N VAL A 108 -1.69 -34.08 32.34
CA VAL A 108 -2.09 -35.40 32.84
C VAL A 108 -0.84 -36.15 33.27
N ILE A 109 -0.85 -36.64 34.52
CA ILE A 109 0.20 -37.50 35.06
C ILE A 109 -0.21 -38.95 34.81
N THR A 110 0.42 -39.59 33.82
CA THR A 110 0.28 -41.02 33.59
C THR A 110 1.14 -41.82 34.59
N GLU A 111 0.63 -42.97 35.05
CA GLU A 111 1.38 -43.91 35.90
C GLU A 111 2.62 -44.42 35.13
N GLY A 112 3.76 -43.73 35.31
CA GLY A 112 4.98 -44.01 34.54
C GLY A 112 5.89 -42.82 34.19
N ALA A 113 5.76 -41.69 34.89
CA ALA A 113 6.75 -40.61 34.98
C ALA A 113 6.94 -39.66 33.77
N GLU A 114 6.08 -39.69 32.76
CA GLU A 114 6.08 -38.67 31.71
C GLU A 114 4.80 -37.82 31.78
N ASN A 115 4.95 -36.51 32.00
CA ASN A 115 3.82 -35.58 32.00
C ASN A 115 3.37 -35.37 30.55
N VAL A 116 2.15 -35.80 30.26
CA VAL A 116 1.53 -35.67 28.93
C VAL A 116 0.55 -34.51 28.97
N PHE A 117 0.58 -33.67 27.94
CA PHE A 117 -0.41 -32.61 27.79
C PHE A 117 -1.56 -33.10 26.90
N GLU A 118 -2.79 -32.89 27.33
CA GLU A 118 -3.97 -33.21 26.52
C GLU A 118 -4.75 -31.95 26.15
N PHE A 119 -5.16 -31.88 24.88
CA PHE A 119 -6.06 -30.87 24.34
C PHE A 119 -7.26 -31.57 23.68
N PHE A 120 -8.46 -31.39 24.24
CA PHE A 120 -9.68 -32.10 23.83
C PHE A 120 -9.50 -33.63 23.70
N GLY A 121 -8.82 -34.26 24.67
CA GLY A 121 -8.58 -35.70 24.69
C GLY A 121 -7.57 -36.20 23.64
N THR A 122 -6.83 -35.29 23.00
CA THR A 122 -5.72 -35.61 22.11
C THR A 122 -4.41 -35.21 22.78
N GLU A 123 -3.42 -36.11 22.76
CA GLU A 123 -2.08 -35.83 23.26
C GLU A 123 -1.39 -34.75 22.42
N VAL A 124 -0.80 -33.77 23.10
CA VAL A 124 -0.09 -32.64 22.50
C VAL A 124 1.37 -32.64 23.00
N PRO A 125 2.35 -32.47 22.10
CA PRO A 125 3.75 -32.36 22.51
C PRO A 125 3.99 -31.17 23.45
N ARG A 126 4.74 -31.41 24.54
CA ARG A 126 5.15 -30.35 25.48
C ARG A 126 5.84 -29.17 24.80
N ALA A 127 6.62 -29.42 23.75
CA ALA A 127 7.30 -28.37 22.98
C ALA A 127 6.29 -27.39 22.36
N LEU A 128 5.16 -27.88 21.82
CA LEU A 128 4.11 -27.06 21.23
C LEU A 128 3.40 -26.21 22.28
N VAL A 129 3.10 -26.79 23.45
CA VAL A 129 2.47 -26.06 24.57
C VAL A 129 3.41 -24.97 25.11
N SER A 130 4.70 -25.27 25.21
CA SER A 130 5.72 -24.30 25.65
C SER A 130 5.89 -23.15 24.67
N GLU A 131 5.92 -23.42 23.36
CA GLU A 131 5.96 -22.38 22.32
C GLU A 131 4.70 -21.50 22.37
N ALA A 132 3.53 -22.11 22.53
CA ALA A 132 2.27 -21.38 22.66
C ALA A 132 2.21 -20.50 23.92
N ASP A 133 2.69 -20.98 25.07
CA ASP A 133 2.78 -20.19 26.30
C ASP A 133 3.77 -19.01 26.13
N GLU A 134 4.92 -19.25 25.49
CA GLU A 134 5.89 -18.18 25.20
C GLU A 134 5.29 -17.10 24.30
N LEU A 135 4.58 -17.50 23.23
CA LEU A 135 3.93 -16.59 22.30
C LEU A 135 2.90 -15.71 23.01
N VAL A 136 1.98 -16.32 23.78
CA VAL A 136 0.91 -15.60 24.49
C VAL A 136 1.47 -14.66 25.56
N ARG A 137 2.53 -15.07 26.27
CA ARG A 137 3.19 -14.21 27.27
C ARG A 137 3.91 -13.02 26.65
N THR A 138 4.50 -13.23 25.49
CA THR A 138 5.25 -12.19 24.77
C THR A 138 4.31 -11.18 24.11
N VAL A 139 3.27 -11.67 23.44
CA VAL A 139 2.26 -10.85 22.76
C VAL A 139 1.07 -10.67 23.69
N ARG A 140 1.20 -9.73 24.63
CA ARG A 140 0.18 -9.48 25.67
C ARG A 140 -1.14 -8.95 25.12
N SER A 141 -1.09 -8.21 24.03
CA SER A 141 -2.27 -7.66 23.35
C SER A 141 -1.98 -7.50 21.86
N LEU A 142 -2.98 -7.81 21.05
CA LEU A 142 -2.92 -7.56 19.61
C LEU A 142 -3.01 -6.06 19.31
N PRO A 143 -2.33 -5.56 18.27
CA PRO A 143 -2.47 -4.17 17.83
C PRO A 143 -3.91 -3.82 17.43
N ALA A 144 -4.21 -2.53 17.39
CA ALA A 144 -5.50 -2.06 16.88
C ALA A 144 -5.64 -2.41 15.37
N PRO A 145 -6.86 -2.72 14.88
CA PRO A 145 -7.08 -3.02 13.47
C PRO A 145 -6.55 -1.93 12.53
N GLY A 146 -5.84 -2.34 11.49
CA GLY A 146 -5.22 -1.42 10.52
C GLY A 146 -4.01 -0.61 11.03
N SER A 147 -3.47 -0.91 12.22
CA SER A 147 -2.25 -0.28 12.73
C SER A 147 -1.00 -0.75 11.95
N PRO A 148 -0.02 0.12 11.66
CA PRO A 148 1.27 -0.32 11.11
C PRO A 148 2.03 -1.29 12.04
N ASP A 149 1.72 -1.30 13.34
CA ASP A 149 2.34 -2.20 14.33
C ASP A 149 2.12 -3.69 13.99
N TRP A 150 1.11 -4.02 13.18
CA TRP A 150 0.92 -5.39 12.67
C TRP A 150 2.11 -5.87 11.84
N LEU A 151 2.75 -4.99 11.08
CA LEU A 151 3.94 -5.32 10.29
C LEU A 151 5.15 -5.57 11.20
N GLU A 152 5.34 -4.72 12.21
CA GLU A 152 6.42 -4.91 13.21
C GLU A 152 6.25 -6.21 14.01
N LEU A 153 5.00 -6.56 14.31
CA LEU A 153 4.66 -7.80 14.97
C LEU A 153 4.93 -9.00 14.05
N ALA A 154 4.57 -8.91 12.77
CA ALA A 154 4.85 -9.95 11.79
C ALA A 154 6.36 -10.20 11.66
N ASP A 155 7.17 -9.14 11.61
CA ASP A 155 8.63 -9.24 11.59
C ASP A 155 9.18 -9.89 12.88
N THR A 156 8.53 -9.63 14.01
CA THR A 156 8.92 -10.23 15.29
C THR A 156 8.61 -11.73 15.34
N PHE A 157 7.46 -12.16 14.80
CA PHE A 157 7.14 -13.59 14.66
C PHE A 157 8.16 -14.30 13.74
N HIS A 158 8.45 -13.72 12.57
CA HIS A 158 9.43 -14.28 11.64
C HIS A 158 10.83 -14.40 12.26
N ARG A 159 11.29 -13.38 13.00
CA ARG A 159 12.61 -13.42 13.68
C ARG A 159 12.68 -14.45 14.80
N ARG A 160 11.57 -14.72 15.48
CA ARG A 160 11.50 -15.72 16.55
C ARG A 160 11.28 -17.14 16.04
N GLY A 161 10.95 -17.29 14.75
CA GLY A 161 10.70 -18.60 14.15
C GLY A 161 9.38 -19.23 14.57
N TRP A 162 8.39 -18.38 14.93
CA TRP A 162 7.01 -18.81 15.14
C TRP A 162 6.33 -18.98 13.78
#